data_AF-A0A354GIQ5-F1
#
_entry.id   AF-A0A354GIQ5-F1
#
_cell.length_a   1.000
_cell.length_b   1.000
_cell.length_c   1.000
_cell.angle_alpha   90.00
_cell.angle_beta   90.00
_cell.angle_gamma   90.00
#
_symmetry.space_group_name_H-M   'P 1'
#
loop_
_entity.id
_entity.type
_entity.pdbx_description
1 polymer ?
#
loop_
_entity_poly.entity_id
_entity_poly.type
_entity_poly.pdbx_seq_one_letter_code
_entity_poly.pdbx_strand_id
1 'polypeptide(L)'
;MFHIFFPARSVTLKPNDLEYHKTINERNTLLNKHLEDLKNKIITPENYYEKTTLLLSDYSQKIKILNNKRNLLKKNLSFRGRTSLRFWIFIFGLVSALMFFSCKSLYDDIINGSNYGFQFVSLTGITVAFFWLIHLIFLTQKDFSENSYVLIISLCAWLATFFTYFLVKNYTYKDDIILKQLSLIDKIKTIHYPRVALKALYAERNDKAMLATDTVKENADAFDKDIVSTLKDV
;
A
#
# COMPACT_ATOMS: atom_id res chain seq x y z
N MET A 1 -14.24 4.62 13.52
CA MET A 1 -13.40 4.16 14.64
C MET A 1 -11.99 3.99 14.07
N PHE A 2 -11.00 4.88 14.13
CA PHE A 2 -10.65 6.03 14.95
C PHE A 2 -10.20 7.20 14.05
N HIS A 3 -10.93 8.32 14.02
CA HIS A 3 -10.39 9.58 13.50
C HIS A 3 -9.65 10.33 14.63
N ILE A 4 -8.58 9.74 15.16
CA ILE A 4 -7.60 10.52 15.93
C ILE A 4 -6.66 11.12 14.89
N PHE A 5 -7.17 12.09 14.16
CA PHE A 5 -6.33 12.97 13.39
C PHE A 5 -5.57 13.82 14.39
N PHE A 6 -4.31 13.45 14.66
CA PHE A 6 -3.39 14.35 15.33
C PHE A 6 -3.45 15.70 14.60
N PRO A 7 -3.64 16.81 15.31
CA PRO A 7 -3.75 18.11 14.66
C PRO A 7 -2.48 18.37 13.87
N ALA A 8 -2.62 18.71 12.58
CA ALA A 8 -1.52 18.93 11.65
C ALA A 8 -0.54 20.03 12.12
N ARG A 9 -0.96 20.87 13.08
CA ARG A 9 -0.15 21.87 13.76
C ARG A 9 -0.35 21.74 15.27
N SER A 10 0.72 21.90 16.05
CA SER A 10 0.55 22.05 17.50
C SER A 10 -0.28 23.30 17.80
N VAL A 11 -1.27 23.15 18.68
CA VAL A 11 -2.03 24.26 19.27
C VAL A 11 -1.10 25.32 19.86
N THR A 12 0.09 24.93 20.33
CA THR A 12 1.08 25.82 20.95
C THR A 12 2.10 26.42 19.97
N LEU A 13 2.22 25.91 18.74
CA LEU A 13 3.18 26.46 17.76
C LEU A 13 2.70 27.80 17.20
N LYS A 14 1.41 27.92 16.85
CA LYS A 14 0.83 29.15 16.30
C LYS A 14 0.91 30.33 17.30
N PRO A 15 0.58 30.18 18.59
CA PRO A 15 0.80 31.21 19.60
C PRO A 15 2.27 31.62 19.73
N ASN A 16 3.21 30.67 19.73
CA ASN A 16 4.64 30.95 19.85
C ASN A 16 5.18 31.72 18.63
N ASP A 17 4.72 31.40 17.42
CA ASP A 17 5.08 32.15 16.21
C ASP A 17 4.51 33.58 16.24
N LEU A 18 3.27 33.76 16.71
CA LEU A 18 2.69 35.09 16.91
C LEU A 18 3.47 35.91 17.95
N GLU A 19 3.83 35.29 19.07
CA GLU A 19 4.63 35.90 20.14
C GLU A 19 6.00 36.32 19.62
N TYR A 20 6.67 35.48 18.82
CA TYR A 20 7.93 35.79 18.16
C TYR A 20 7.83 37.04 17.26
N HIS A 21 6.81 37.11 16.40
CA HIS A 21 6.60 38.27 15.53
C HIS A 21 6.29 39.53 16.33
N LYS A 22 5.49 39.41 17.40
CA LYS A 22 5.18 40.51 18.32
C LYS A 22 6.45 41.05 18.97
N THR A 23 7.30 40.19 19.51
CA THR A 23 8.57 40.56 20.15
C THR A 23 9.54 41.25 19.18
N ILE A 24 9.60 40.82 17.92
CA ILE A 24 10.42 41.52 16.89
C ILE A 24 9.87 42.90 16.59
N ASN A 25 8.55 43.04 16.45
CA ASN A 25 7.92 44.33 16.17
C ASN A 25 8.14 45.31 17.32
N GLU A 26 7.92 44.88 18.56
CA GLU A 26 8.17 45.69 19.77
C GLU A 26 9.62 46.20 19.83
N ARG A 27 10.60 45.32 19.55
CA ARG A 27 12.02 45.71 19.46
C ARG A 27 12.24 46.80 18.41
N ASN A 28 11.71 46.61 17.21
CA ASN A 28 11.90 47.55 16.11
C ASN A 28 11.23 48.89 16.39
N THR A 29 10.05 48.90 17.02
CA THR A 29 9.36 50.11 17.45
C THR A 29 10.19 50.88 18.49
N LEU A 30 10.76 50.19 19.48
CA LEU A 30 11.61 50.82 20.50
C LEU A 30 12.93 51.37 19.93
N LEU A 31 13.55 50.63 18.99
CA LEU A 31 14.73 51.12 18.28
C LEU A 31 14.43 52.39 17.49
N ASN A 32 13.31 52.41 16.76
CA ASN A 32 12.87 53.60 16.03
C ASN A 32 12.61 54.77 16.97
N LYS A 33 11.99 54.52 18.13
CA LYS A 33 11.77 55.55 19.15
C LYS A 33 13.09 56.14 19.66
N HIS A 34 14.08 55.31 19.99
CA HIS A 34 15.39 55.80 20.42
C HIS A 34 16.10 56.62 19.32
N LEU A 35 15.91 56.22 18.06
CA LEU A 35 16.43 56.96 16.92
C LEU A 35 15.72 58.32 16.73
N GLU A 36 14.41 58.39 16.94
CA GLU A 36 13.67 59.66 16.96
C GLU A 36 14.05 60.55 18.14
N ASP A 37 14.19 59.98 19.34
CA ASP A 37 14.64 60.71 20.53
C ASP A 37 16.04 61.33 20.30
N LEU A 38 16.94 60.61 19.61
CA LEU A 38 18.25 61.12 19.22
C LEU A 38 18.14 62.26 18.19
N LYS A 39 17.31 62.08 17.14
CA LYS A 39 17.08 63.11 16.11
C LYS A 39 16.53 64.40 16.72
N ASN A 40 15.63 64.28 17.69
CA ASN A 40 15.02 65.40 18.39
C ASN A 40 15.91 65.98 19.51
N LYS A 41 17.15 65.49 19.66
CA LYS A 41 18.11 65.91 20.70
C LYS A 41 17.58 65.74 22.13
N ILE A 42 16.64 64.82 22.35
CA ILE A 42 16.09 64.48 23.67
C ILE A 42 17.11 63.65 24.46
N ILE A 43 17.91 62.84 23.75
CA ILE A 43 18.99 62.02 24.32
C ILE A 43 20.33 62.35 23.65
N THR A 44 21.42 62.16 24.40
CA THR A 44 22.79 62.28 23.87
C THR A 44 23.20 61.04 23.06
N PRO A 45 24.18 61.15 22.16
CA PRO A 45 24.70 60.00 21.41
C PRO A 45 25.17 58.84 22.31
N GLU A 46 25.80 59.14 23.45
CA GLU A 46 26.27 58.14 24.42
C GLU A 46 25.09 57.41 25.06
N ASN A 47 24.06 58.14 25.49
CA ASN A 47 22.84 57.57 26.05
C ASN A 47 22.08 56.72 25.02
N TYR A 48 22.07 57.14 23.74
CA TYR A 48 21.49 56.35 22.67
C TYR A 48 22.22 55.02 22.51
N TYR A 49 23.55 55.04 22.49
CA TYR A 49 24.36 53.84 22.37
C TYR A 49 24.09 52.87 23.54
N GLU A 50 24.12 53.36 24.78
CA GLU A 50 23.87 52.52 25.96
C GLU A 50 22.46 51.90 25.95
N LYS A 51 21.42 52.72 25.72
CA LYS A 51 20.02 52.25 25.68
C LYS A 51 19.78 51.24 24.56
N THR A 52 20.32 51.48 23.37
CA THR A 52 20.15 50.56 22.24
C THR A 52 20.91 49.25 22.45
N THR A 53 22.11 49.29 23.05
CA THR A 53 22.89 48.09 23.33
C THR A 53 22.20 47.19 24.37
N LEU A 54 21.69 47.78 25.45
CA LEU A 54 20.89 47.06 26.46
C LEU A 54 19.62 46.46 25.84
N LEU A 55 18.89 47.25 25.05
CA LEU A 55 17.68 46.79 24.37
C LEU A 55 17.96 45.60 23.44
N LEU A 56 19.02 45.67 22.63
CA LEU A 56 19.40 44.58 21.73
C LEU A 56 19.79 43.32 22.50
N SER A 57 20.50 43.45 23.62
CA SER A 57 20.86 42.33 24.49
C SER A 57 19.61 41.62 25.04
N ASP A 58 18.68 42.39 25.65
CA ASP A 58 17.45 41.85 26.25
C ASP A 58 16.58 41.12 25.21
N TYR A 59 16.35 41.75 24.06
CA TYR A 59 15.54 41.15 23.01
C TYR A 59 16.24 39.97 22.33
N SER A 60 17.57 39.96 22.24
CA SER A 60 18.33 38.80 21.77
C SER A 60 18.09 37.58 22.66
N GLN A 61 18.10 37.76 23.98
CA GLN A 61 17.81 36.68 24.93
C GLN A 61 16.35 36.19 24.81
N LYS A 62 15.38 37.11 24.72
CA LYS A 62 13.95 36.74 24.52
C LYS A 62 13.73 35.97 23.22
N ILE A 63 14.30 36.46 22.12
CA ILE A 63 14.23 35.80 20.80
C ILE A 63 14.87 34.40 20.85
N LYS A 64 16.00 34.25 21.56
CA LYS A 64 16.66 32.94 21.73
C LYS A 64 15.76 31.94 22.46
N ILE A 65 15.07 32.36 23.53
CA ILE A 65 14.11 31.52 24.27
C ILE A 65 12.97 31.08 23.34
N LEU A 66 12.37 32.02 22.61
CA LEU A 66 11.27 31.73 21.68
C LEU A 66 11.70 30.80 20.54
N ASN A 67 12.91 30.97 20.00
CA ASN A 67 13.48 30.09 18.98
C ASN A 67 13.75 28.68 19.52
N ASN A 68 14.30 28.56 20.73
CA ASN A 68 14.53 27.26 21.38
C ASN A 68 13.21 26.52 21.59
N LYS A 69 12.18 27.22 22.10
CA LYS A 69 10.82 26.68 22.25
C LYS A 69 10.23 26.26 20.90
N ARG A 70 10.39 27.08 19.85
CA ARG A 70 9.96 26.74 18.49
C ARG A 70 10.63 25.47 17.97
N ASN A 71 11.93 25.35 18.14
CA ASN A 71 12.71 24.19 17.69
C ASN A 71 12.30 22.92 18.44
N LEU A 72 12.08 23.02 19.75
CA LEU A 72 11.60 21.91 20.57
C LEU A 72 10.19 21.47 20.14
N LEU A 73 9.27 22.40 19.90
CA LEU A 73 7.93 22.12 19.40
C LEU A 73 7.98 21.46 18.02
N LYS A 74 8.82 21.97 17.10
CA LYS A 74 9.03 21.37 15.77
C LYS A 74 9.61 19.97 15.87
N LYS A 75 10.60 19.74 16.75
CA LYS A 75 11.20 18.42 16.99
C LYS A 75 10.17 17.42 17.52
N ASN A 76 9.33 17.83 18.48
CA ASN A 76 8.27 16.98 19.03
C ASN A 76 7.18 16.63 18.00
N LEU A 77 6.93 17.52 17.04
CA LEU A 77 6.01 17.27 15.91
C LEU A 77 6.67 16.53 14.74
N SER A 78 8.00 16.47 14.68
CA SER A 78 8.74 15.91 13.54
C SER A 78 8.46 14.43 13.29
N PHE A 79 7.96 13.70 14.28
CA PHE A 79 7.58 12.29 14.13
C PHE A 79 6.15 12.10 13.62
N ARG A 80 5.29 13.12 13.75
CA ARG A 80 3.83 13.00 13.54
C ARG A 80 3.36 13.43 12.16
N GLY A 81 4.28 13.70 11.24
CA GLY A 81 3.96 14.28 9.94
C GLY A 81 4.41 13.41 8.77
N ARG A 82 3.62 13.45 7.70
CA ARG A 82 3.94 12.92 6.36
C ARG A 82 5.22 13.50 5.74
N THR A 83 5.84 14.50 6.38
CA THR A 83 7.14 15.06 5.98
C THR A 83 8.34 14.32 6.59
N SER A 84 8.10 13.35 7.47
CA SER A 84 9.14 12.63 8.20
C SER A 84 9.49 11.31 7.52
N LEU A 85 10.76 11.12 7.17
CA LEU A 85 11.24 9.84 6.62
C LEU A 85 10.96 8.67 7.57
N ARG A 86 11.11 8.88 8.89
CA ARG A 86 10.88 7.83 9.90
C ARG A 86 9.42 7.40 9.95
N PHE A 87 8.49 8.35 9.82
CA PHE A 87 7.06 8.07 9.70
C PHE A 87 6.78 7.23 8.46
N TRP A 88 7.35 7.61 7.32
CA TRP A 88 7.20 6.86 6.08
C TRP A 88 7.74 5.45 6.21
N ILE A 89 8.98 5.27 6.67
CA ILE A 89 9.57 3.92 6.83
C ILE A 89 8.70 3.05 7.74
N PHE A 90 8.23 3.59 8.86
CA PHE A 90 7.43 2.82 9.81
C PHE A 90 6.05 2.46 9.25
N ILE A 91 5.28 3.45 8.80
CA ILE A 91 3.90 3.25 8.35
C ILE A 91 3.86 2.53 6.99
N PHE A 92 4.69 2.94 6.04
CA PHE A 92 4.80 2.25 4.75
C PHE A 92 5.31 0.83 4.94
N GLY A 93 6.29 0.61 5.81
CA GLY A 93 6.79 -0.72 6.15
C GLY A 93 5.70 -1.61 6.75
N LEU A 94 4.91 -1.07 7.69
CA LEU A 94 3.80 -1.80 8.31
C LEU A 94 2.73 -2.21 7.28
N VAL A 95 2.30 -1.29 6.42
CA VAL A 95 1.28 -1.58 5.40
C VAL A 95 1.83 -2.53 4.33
N SER A 96 3.09 -2.36 3.93
CA SER A 96 3.75 -3.26 2.97
C SER A 96 3.92 -4.68 3.54
N ALA A 97 4.23 -4.80 4.84
CA ALA A 97 4.29 -6.08 5.53
C ALA A 97 2.91 -6.75 5.58
N LEU A 98 1.86 -5.99 5.93
CA LEU A 98 0.48 -6.48 5.89
C LEU A 98 0.11 -7.01 4.49
N MET A 99 0.46 -6.26 3.44
CA MET A 99 0.24 -6.65 2.05
C MET A 99 0.97 -7.96 1.72
N PHE A 100 2.26 -8.04 2.05
CA PHE A 100 3.09 -9.22 1.81
C PHE A 100 2.53 -10.46 2.51
N PHE A 101 2.20 -10.36 3.81
CA PHE A 101 1.63 -11.46 4.56
C PHE A 101 0.26 -11.88 4.03
N SER A 102 -0.56 -10.93 3.59
CA SER A 102 -1.87 -11.24 3.00
C SER A 102 -1.73 -11.98 1.67
N CYS A 103 -0.82 -11.54 0.79
CA CYS A 103 -0.53 -12.25 -0.46
C CYS A 103 0.04 -13.66 -0.22
N LYS A 104 0.98 -13.78 0.73
CA LYS A 104 1.56 -15.08 1.11
C LYS A 104 0.50 -16.01 1.71
N SER A 105 -0.34 -15.51 2.60
CA SER A 105 -1.47 -16.28 3.17
C SER A 105 -2.38 -16.78 2.06
N LEU A 106 -2.76 -15.92 1.11
CA LEU A 106 -3.62 -16.31 -0.01
C LEU A 106 -2.99 -17.40 -0.88
N TYR A 107 -1.68 -17.28 -1.15
CA TYR A 107 -0.92 -18.30 -1.86
C TYR A 107 -0.92 -19.64 -1.13
N ASP A 108 -0.58 -19.62 0.17
CA ASP A 108 -0.54 -20.82 1.00
C ASP A 108 -1.94 -21.45 1.12
N ASP A 109 -3.01 -20.64 1.21
CA ASP A 109 -4.40 -21.09 1.28
C ASP A 109 -4.89 -21.72 -0.04
N ILE A 110 -4.46 -21.20 -1.19
CA ILE A 110 -4.79 -21.78 -2.50
C ILE A 110 -4.09 -23.13 -2.66
N ILE A 111 -2.77 -23.19 -2.40
CA ILE A 111 -1.98 -24.42 -2.61
C ILE A 111 -2.38 -25.55 -1.67
N ASN A 112 -2.68 -25.23 -0.41
CA ASN A 112 -3.05 -26.26 0.57
C ASN A 112 -4.52 -26.65 0.48
N GLY A 113 -5.31 -26.06 -0.42
CA GLY A 113 -6.75 -26.34 -0.55
C GLY A 113 -7.56 -25.89 0.68
N SER A 114 -7.17 -24.76 1.29
CA SER A 114 -7.80 -24.20 2.49
C SER A 114 -9.25 -23.77 2.25
N ASN A 115 -10.03 -23.70 3.32
CA ASN A 115 -11.43 -23.28 3.26
C ASN A 115 -11.56 -21.84 2.72
N TYR A 116 -12.64 -21.58 1.98
CA TYR A 116 -12.95 -20.26 1.40
C TYR A 116 -12.91 -19.11 2.43
N GLY A 117 -13.18 -19.40 3.70
CA GLY A 117 -13.10 -18.41 4.79
C GLY A 117 -11.69 -17.81 4.98
N PHE A 118 -10.63 -18.62 4.89
CA PHE A 118 -9.26 -18.13 5.03
C PHE A 118 -8.83 -17.31 3.81
N GLN A 119 -9.18 -17.77 2.61
CA GLN A 119 -8.97 -17.03 1.36
C GLN A 119 -9.65 -15.65 1.40
N PHE A 120 -10.85 -15.55 1.96
CA PHE A 120 -11.55 -14.28 2.15
C PHE A 120 -10.82 -13.34 3.11
N VAL A 121 -10.25 -13.87 4.21
CA VAL A 121 -9.44 -13.08 5.14
C VAL A 121 -8.20 -12.51 4.43
N SER A 122 -7.52 -13.30 3.61
CA SER A 122 -6.37 -12.83 2.85
C SER A 122 -6.76 -11.77 1.80
N LEU A 123 -7.87 -11.97 1.09
CA LEU A 123 -8.39 -11.00 0.10
C LEU A 123 -8.80 -9.67 0.75
N THR A 124 -9.46 -9.71 1.91
CA THR A 124 -9.79 -8.50 2.66
C THR A 124 -8.54 -7.81 3.19
N GLY A 125 -7.54 -8.57 3.67
CA GLY A 125 -6.22 -8.05 4.05
C GLY A 125 -5.52 -7.32 2.89
N ILE A 126 -5.51 -7.90 1.69
CA ILE A 126 -4.97 -7.28 0.47
C ILE A 126 -5.72 -5.97 0.17
N THR A 127 -7.05 -6.00 0.21
CA THR A 127 -7.89 -4.82 -0.09
C THR A 127 -7.62 -3.67 0.88
N VAL A 128 -7.55 -3.97 2.18
CA VAL A 128 -7.24 -3.00 3.24
C VAL A 128 -5.82 -2.45 3.06
N ALA A 129 -4.84 -3.30 2.75
CA ALA A 129 -3.48 -2.86 2.53
C ALA A 129 -3.36 -1.94 1.30
N PHE A 130 -4.03 -2.27 0.19
CA PHE A 130 -4.09 -1.42 -1.01
C PHE A 130 -4.72 -0.06 -0.72
N PHE A 131 -5.85 -0.07 0.01
CA PHE A 131 -6.51 1.15 0.45
C PHE A 131 -5.54 2.06 1.21
N TRP A 132 -4.80 1.50 2.17
CA TRP A 132 -3.84 2.26 2.96
C TRP A 132 -2.61 2.70 2.18
N LEU A 133 -2.06 1.88 1.28
CA LEU A 133 -0.94 2.28 0.43
C LEU A 133 -1.29 3.50 -0.40
N ILE A 134 -2.47 3.50 -1.02
CA ILE A 134 -2.90 4.62 -1.86
C ILE A 134 -3.21 5.84 -0.99
N HIS A 135 -3.89 5.66 0.14
CA HIS A 135 -4.12 6.75 1.07
C HIS A 135 -2.80 7.37 1.56
N LEU A 136 -1.78 6.55 1.80
CA LEU A 136 -0.48 7.03 2.22
C LEU A 136 0.28 7.73 1.11
N ILE A 137 0.22 7.28 -0.15
CA ILE A 137 1.00 7.84 -1.27
C ILE A 137 0.30 9.06 -1.90
N PHE A 138 -1.02 9.00 -2.10
CA PHE A 138 -1.71 9.97 -2.95
C PHE A 138 -2.62 10.93 -2.19
N LEU A 139 -3.11 10.57 -1.00
CA LEU A 139 -4.14 11.35 -0.30
C LEU A 139 -3.60 12.06 0.96
N THR A 140 -3.96 13.33 1.12
CA THR A 140 -3.75 14.11 2.33
C THR A 140 -5.07 14.38 3.03
N GLN A 141 -5.01 14.84 4.28
CA GLN A 141 -6.18 15.26 5.05
C GLN A 141 -7.07 16.29 4.35
N LYS A 142 -6.51 17.09 3.44
CA LYS A 142 -7.25 18.13 2.72
C LYS A 142 -8.12 17.56 1.59
N ASP A 143 -7.74 16.41 1.06
CA ASP A 143 -8.36 15.85 -0.14
C ASP A 143 -9.68 15.13 0.20
N PHE A 144 -9.93 14.80 1.48
CA PHE A 144 -11.14 14.08 1.93
C PHE A 144 -12.45 14.82 1.70
N SER A 145 -12.43 16.16 1.61
CA SER A 145 -13.63 16.97 1.40
C SER A 145 -13.96 17.22 -0.08
N GLU A 146 -13.10 16.77 -0.99
CA GLU A 146 -13.26 17.01 -2.42
C GLU A 146 -13.89 15.81 -3.15
N ASN A 147 -14.67 16.07 -4.20
CA ASN A 147 -15.21 15.00 -5.06
C ASN A 147 -14.12 14.18 -5.75
N SER A 148 -12.91 14.75 -5.88
CA SER A 148 -11.71 14.05 -6.36
C SER A 148 -11.37 12.81 -5.52
N TYR A 149 -11.69 12.82 -4.21
CA TYR A 149 -11.49 11.69 -3.31
C TYR A 149 -12.26 10.44 -3.74
N VAL A 150 -13.54 10.60 -4.12
CA VAL A 150 -14.39 9.49 -4.54
C VAL A 150 -13.85 8.86 -5.83
N LEU A 151 -13.45 9.69 -6.80
CA LEU A 151 -12.85 9.22 -8.05
C LEU A 151 -11.55 8.45 -7.81
N ILE A 152 -10.69 8.95 -6.91
CA ILE A 152 -9.45 8.27 -6.55
C ILE A 152 -9.77 6.92 -5.91
N ILE A 153 -10.69 6.83 -4.95
CA ILE A 153 -11.08 5.54 -4.34
C ILE A 153 -11.65 4.56 -5.37
N SER A 154 -12.51 5.01 -6.28
CA SER A 154 -13.05 4.14 -7.33
C SER A 154 -11.94 3.57 -8.22
N LEU A 155 -10.97 4.40 -8.60
CA LEU A 155 -9.79 3.94 -9.36
C LEU A 155 -8.95 2.95 -8.54
N CYS A 156 -8.79 3.17 -7.24
CA CYS A 156 -8.08 2.26 -6.34
C CYS A 156 -8.74 0.90 -6.26
N ALA A 157 -10.06 0.88 -6.09
CA ALA A 157 -10.83 -0.35 -6.04
C ALA A 157 -10.66 -1.14 -7.34
N TRP A 158 -10.72 -0.46 -8.49
CA TRP A 158 -10.51 -1.09 -9.78
C TRP A 158 -9.11 -1.69 -9.93
N LEU A 159 -8.06 -0.96 -9.53
CA LEU A 159 -6.68 -1.46 -9.54
C LEU A 159 -6.49 -2.64 -8.58
N ALA A 160 -7.09 -2.61 -7.39
CA ALA A 160 -7.02 -3.70 -6.43
C ALA A 160 -7.74 -4.96 -6.94
N THR A 161 -8.91 -4.81 -7.59
CA THR A 161 -9.61 -5.91 -8.26
C THR A 161 -8.78 -6.51 -9.40
N PHE A 162 -8.17 -5.66 -10.23
CA PHE A 162 -7.29 -6.12 -11.30
C PHE A 162 -6.08 -6.89 -10.74
N PHE A 163 -5.41 -6.35 -9.73
CA PHE A 163 -4.28 -6.99 -9.08
C PHE A 163 -4.65 -8.35 -8.47
N THR A 164 -5.75 -8.41 -7.71
CA THR A 164 -6.21 -9.66 -7.07
C THR A 164 -6.60 -10.72 -8.09
N TYR A 165 -7.26 -10.33 -9.19
CA TYR A 165 -7.58 -11.25 -10.28
C TYR A 165 -6.32 -11.89 -10.88
N PHE A 166 -5.30 -11.10 -11.23
CA PHE A 166 -4.05 -11.63 -11.79
C PHE A 166 -3.29 -12.48 -10.77
N LEU A 167 -3.31 -12.10 -9.49
CA LEU A 167 -2.65 -12.83 -8.43
C LEU A 167 -3.29 -14.22 -8.24
N VAL A 168 -4.62 -14.29 -8.12
CA VAL A 168 -5.34 -15.57 -8.04
C VAL A 168 -5.12 -16.40 -9.30
N LYS A 169 -5.27 -15.81 -10.49
CA LYS A 169 -5.05 -16.51 -11.77
C LYS A 169 -3.65 -17.13 -11.87
N ASN A 170 -2.62 -16.41 -11.45
CA ASN A 170 -1.25 -16.92 -11.46
C ASN A 170 -1.04 -18.06 -10.46
N TYR A 171 -1.72 -18.03 -9.31
CA TYR A 171 -1.61 -19.09 -8.30
C TYR A 171 -2.37 -20.36 -8.71
N THR A 172 -3.55 -20.23 -9.32
CA THR A 172 -4.36 -21.37 -9.75
C THR A 172 -3.92 -21.96 -11.08
N TYR A 173 -3.02 -21.32 -11.83
CA TYR A 173 -2.56 -21.80 -13.15
C TYR A 173 -1.91 -23.19 -13.07
N LYS A 174 -1.11 -23.45 -12.03
CA LYS A 174 -0.48 -24.76 -11.82
C LYS A 174 -1.51 -25.83 -11.48
N ASP A 175 -2.49 -25.51 -10.65
CA ASP A 175 -3.55 -26.45 -10.28
C ASP A 175 -4.41 -26.82 -11.49
N ASP A 176 -4.69 -25.87 -12.39
CA ASP A 176 -5.42 -26.14 -13.63
C ASP A 176 -4.64 -27.09 -14.56
N ILE A 177 -3.32 -26.93 -14.67
CA ILE A 177 -2.45 -27.86 -15.41
C ILE A 177 -2.49 -29.26 -14.78
N ILE A 178 -2.36 -29.35 -13.45
CA ILE A 178 -2.36 -30.62 -12.73
C ILE A 178 -3.73 -31.31 -12.89
N LEU A 179 -4.83 -30.58 -12.78
CA LEU A 179 -6.18 -31.11 -12.97
C LEU A 179 -6.42 -31.60 -14.41
N LYS A 180 -5.93 -30.86 -15.42
CA LYS A 180 -5.97 -31.32 -16.82
C LYS A 180 -5.19 -32.63 -17.01
N GLN A 181 -4.01 -32.75 -16.41
CA GLN A 181 -3.21 -33.98 -16.45
C GLN A 181 -3.88 -35.14 -15.72
N LEU A 182 -4.47 -34.91 -14.54
CA LEU A 182 -5.24 -35.92 -13.80
C LEU A 182 -6.47 -36.38 -14.58
N SER A 183 -7.17 -35.45 -15.23
CA SER A 183 -8.31 -35.75 -16.11
C SER A 183 -7.91 -36.62 -17.29
N LEU A 184 -6.73 -36.37 -17.90
CA LEU A 184 -6.18 -37.24 -18.94
C LEU A 184 -5.91 -38.64 -18.40
N ILE A 185 -5.23 -38.78 -17.26
CA ILE A 185 -4.96 -40.09 -16.63
C ILE A 185 -6.28 -40.84 -16.36
N ASP A 186 -7.30 -40.15 -15.86
CA ASP A 186 -8.60 -40.75 -15.60
C ASP A 186 -9.28 -41.23 -16.88
N LYS A 187 -9.29 -40.42 -17.95
CA LYS A 187 -9.79 -40.82 -19.27
C LYS A 187 -9.04 -42.03 -19.84
N ILE A 188 -7.72 -42.08 -19.68
CA ILE A 188 -6.91 -43.22 -20.12
C ILE A 188 -7.36 -44.48 -19.39
N LYS A 189 -7.51 -44.40 -18.06
CA LYS A 189 -7.90 -45.53 -17.21
C LYS A 189 -9.34 -46.00 -17.44
N THR A 190 -10.28 -45.06 -17.64
CA THR A 190 -11.72 -45.36 -17.66
C THR A 190 -12.28 -45.59 -19.06
N ILE A 191 -11.72 -44.95 -20.09
CA ILE A 191 -12.24 -45.00 -21.45
C ILE A 191 -11.29 -45.78 -22.36
N HIS A 192 -10.04 -45.32 -22.50
CA HIS A 192 -9.13 -45.82 -23.53
C HIS A 192 -8.61 -47.23 -23.23
N TYR A 193 -8.09 -47.45 -22.02
CA TYR A 193 -7.51 -48.73 -21.61
C TYR A 193 -8.52 -49.89 -21.63
N PRO A 194 -9.74 -49.78 -21.06
CA PRO A 194 -10.72 -50.87 -21.10
C PRO A 194 -11.17 -51.20 -22.53
N ARG A 195 -11.32 -50.20 -23.40
CA ARG A 195 -11.71 -50.42 -24.81
C ARG A 195 -10.66 -51.19 -25.59
N VAL A 196 -9.39 -50.89 -25.37
CA VAL A 196 -8.28 -51.61 -26.03
C VAL A 196 -8.14 -53.01 -25.44
N ALA A 197 -8.19 -53.15 -24.12
CA ALA A 197 -8.08 -54.45 -23.44
C ALA A 197 -9.21 -55.41 -23.83
N LEU A 198 -10.45 -54.93 -23.91
CA LEU A 198 -11.60 -55.75 -24.32
C LEU A 198 -11.47 -56.23 -25.78
N LYS A 199 -11.03 -55.36 -26.69
CA LYS A 199 -10.80 -55.71 -28.10
C LYS A 199 -9.67 -56.72 -28.26
N ALA A 200 -8.57 -56.53 -27.52
CA ALA A 200 -7.44 -57.46 -27.52
C ALA A 200 -7.84 -58.85 -26.99
N LEU A 201 -8.54 -58.89 -25.85
CA LEU A 201 -9.02 -60.13 -25.23
C LEU A 201 -10.04 -60.85 -26.12
N TYR A 202 -10.90 -60.12 -26.83
CA TYR A 202 -11.82 -60.71 -27.79
C TYR A 202 -11.08 -61.31 -28.99
N ALA A 203 -10.07 -60.60 -29.52
CA ALA A 203 -9.27 -61.08 -30.64
C ALA A 203 -8.49 -62.34 -30.29
N GLU A 204 -7.90 -62.39 -29.08
CA GLU A 204 -7.19 -63.57 -28.57
C GLU A 204 -8.12 -64.79 -28.40
N ARG A 205 -9.36 -64.58 -27.93
CA ARG A 205 -10.30 -65.69 -27.70
C ARG A 205 -10.95 -66.23 -28.97
N ASN A 206 -11.10 -65.41 -30.01
CA ASN A 206 -11.92 -65.75 -31.17
C ASN A 206 -11.13 -65.79 -32.50
N ASP A 207 -9.81 -65.57 -32.47
CA ASP A 207 -8.91 -65.43 -33.64
C ASP A 207 -9.42 -64.44 -34.70
N LYS A 208 -10.28 -63.51 -34.30
CA LYS A 208 -10.97 -62.56 -35.18
C LYS A 208 -11.15 -61.22 -34.50
N ALA A 209 -11.04 -60.16 -35.29
CA ALA A 209 -11.29 -58.81 -34.79
C ALA A 209 -12.72 -58.68 -34.26
N MET A 210 -12.88 -57.99 -33.12
CA MET A 210 -14.18 -57.65 -32.57
C MET A 210 -14.93 -56.73 -33.54
N LEU A 211 -16.12 -57.14 -33.99
CA LEU A 211 -17.05 -56.31 -34.76
C LEU A 211 -17.75 -55.32 -33.81
N ALA A 212 -17.01 -54.31 -33.36
CA ALA A 212 -17.55 -53.16 -32.64
C ALA A 212 -17.87 -52.01 -33.61
N THR A 213 -18.79 -51.12 -33.25
CA THR A 213 -19.09 -49.89 -34.02
C THR A 213 -17.87 -49.01 -34.24
N ASP A 214 -16.94 -49.02 -33.28
CA ASP A 214 -15.80 -48.13 -33.26
C ASP A 214 -14.56 -48.93 -33.71
N THR A 215 -13.78 -48.43 -34.66
CA THR A 215 -12.56 -49.11 -35.11
C THR A 215 -11.39 -48.96 -34.11
N VAL A 216 -10.34 -49.79 -34.23
CA VAL A 216 -9.11 -49.61 -33.43
C VAL A 216 -8.46 -48.27 -33.75
N LYS A 217 -8.52 -47.86 -35.02
CA LYS A 217 -8.02 -46.57 -35.49
C LYS A 217 -8.77 -45.40 -34.86
N GLU A 218 -10.10 -45.44 -34.79
CA GLU A 218 -10.89 -44.39 -34.12
C GLU A 218 -10.56 -44.27 -32.63
N ASN A 219 -10.32 -45.38 -31.94
CA ASN A 219 -9.88 -45.33 -30.54
C ASN A 219 -8.47 -44.72 -30.39
N ALA A 220 -7.55 -45.02 -31.30
CA ALA A 220 -6.22 -44.44 -31.32
C ALA A 220 -6.27 -42.93 -31.62
N ASP A 221 -7.04 -42.52 -32.63
CA ASP A 221 -7.25 -41.12 -32.99
C ASP A 221 -7.91 -40.32 -31.84
N ALA A 222 -8.85 -40.95 -31.10
CA ALA A 222 -9.48 -40.35 -29.93
C ALA A 222 -8.50 -40.17 -28.76
N PHE A 223 -7.63 -41.15 -28.52
CA PHE A 223 -6.57 -41.07 -27.52
C PHE A 223 -5.55 -39.98 -27.87
N ASP A 224 -5.08 -39.93 -29.12
CA ASP A 224 -4.17 -38.90 -29.60
C ASP A 224 -4.80 -37.51 -29.49
N LYS A 225 -6.09 -37.37 -29.77
CA LYS A 225 -6.82 -36.11 -29.59
C LYS A 225 -6.90 -35.69 -28.12
N ASP A 226 -7.14 -36.62 -27.20
CA ASP A 226 -7.14 -36.33 -25.76
C ASP A 226 -5.73 -35.94 -25.27
N ILE A 227 -4.67 -36.57 -25.77
CA ILE A 227 -3.28 -36.20 -25.47
C ILE A 227 -2.97 -34.80 -26.00
N VAL A 228 -3.23 -34.56 -27.29
CA VAL A 228 -2.92 -33.27 -27.93
C VAL A 228 -3.73 -32.15 -27.27
N SER A 229 -5.02 -32.36 -26.99
CA SER A 229 -5.83 -31.33 -26.34
C SER A 229 -5.40 -31.04 -24.91
N THR A 230 -4.88 -32.03 -24.18
CA THR A 230 -4.37 -31.83 -22.81
C THR A 230 -2.99 -31.16 -22.83
N LEU A 231 -2.10 -31.54 -23.76
CA LEU A 231 -0.72 -31.05 -23.82
C LEU A 231 -0.55 -29.71 -24.52
N LYS A 232 -1.51 -29.27 -25.34
CA LYS A 232 -1.44 -27.98 -26.07
C LYS A 232 -1.56 -26.75 -25.16
N ASP A 233 -2.07 -26.94 -23.94
CA ASP A 233 -2.31 -25.91 -22.92
C ASP A 233 -1.32 -25.98 -21.73
N VAL A 234 -0.30 -26.85 -21.79
CA VAL A 234 0.75 -27.02 -20.76
C VAL A 234 2.01 -26.28 -21.20
#